data_AF-A0A016U5S0-F1
#
_entry.id   AF-A0A016U5S0-F1
#
_cell.length_a   1.000
_cell.length_b   1.000
_cell.length_c   1.000
_cell.angle_alpha   90.00
_cell.angle_beta   90.00
_cell.angle_gamma   90.00
#
_symmetry.space_group_name_H-M   'P 1'
#
loop_
_entity.id
_entity.type
_entity.pdbx_description
1 polymer ?
#
loop_
_entity_poly.entity_id
_entity_poly.type
_entity_poly.pdbx_seq_one_letter_code
_entity_poly.pdbx_strand_id
1 'polypeptide(L)'
;MFSQHPTNDCRWLSPETLKMGVYTTKTDVYSFSVMIWEIFSFGQLPFYKFENHEIRPLILQKKAKLTKCLGEIPPEMDELRLRCADFDPTKRPDFIELEAILEQMPGVIKPKPPSIWSRMSTAISDYIYGRVYT
;
A
#
# COMPACT_ATOMS: atom_id res chain seq x y z
N MET A 1 -3.48 -19.68 -17.74
CA MET A 1 -2.17 -19.25 -18.30
C MET A 1 -2.24 -17.73 -18.35
N PHE A 2 -1.77 -17.03 -17.32
CA PHE A 2 -1.90 -15.57 -17.25
C PHE A 2 -1.00 -14.92 -18.32
N SER A 3 -1.61 -14.09 -19.15
CA SER A 3 -1.00 -13.42 -20.30
C SER A 3 0.22 -12.60 -19.87
N GLN A 4 1.31 -12.75 -20.62
CA GLN A 4 2.58 -12.03 -20.46
C GLN A 4 2.52 -10.59 -21.01
N HIS A 5 1.45 -9.85 -20.71
CA HIS A 5 1.51 -8.40 -20.85
C HIS A 5 2.07 -7.82 -19.55
N PRO A 6 3.24 -7.15 -19.56
CA PRO A 6 3.74 -6.50 -18.36
C PRO A 6 2.82 -5.34 -18.05
N THR A 7 1.81 -5.57 -17.23
CA THR A 7 0.98 -4.52 -16.68
C THR A 7 1.86 -3.66 -15.77
N ASN A 8 1.60 -2.35 -15.76
CA ASN A 8 2.34 -1.40 -14.92
C ASN A 8 2.28 -1.80 -13.43
N ASP A 9 1.30 -2.62 -13.05
CA ASP A 9 0.98 -3.10 -11.71
C ASP A 9 2.14 -3.77 -10.99
N CYS A 10 3.12 -4.35 -11.71
CA CYS A 10 4.28 -4.99 -11.10
C CYS A 10 5.13 -4.05 -10.21
N ARG A 11 5.02 -2.73 -10.42
CA ARG A 11 5.74 -1.69 -9.66
C ARG A 11 5.27 -1.59 -8.20
N TRP A 12 4.04 -2.01 -7.90
CA TRP A 12 3.50 -2.00 -6.53
C TRP A 12 3.69 -3.35 -5.81
N LEU A 13 4.12 -4.39 -6.53
CA LEU A 13 4.19 -5.74 -5.96
C LEU A 13 5.41 -5.93 -5.05
N SER A 14 5.19 -6.69 -3.98
CA SER A 14 6.24 -7.08 -3.04
C SER A 14 7.30 -7.98 -3.68
N PRO A 15 8.52 -8.06 -3.11
CA PRO A 15 9.58 -8.95 -3.60
C PRO A 15 9.16 -10.42 -3.66
N GLU A 16 8.44 -10.91 -2.66
CA GLU A 16 7.95 -12.29 -2.61
C GLU A 16 6.84 -12.56 -3.64
N THR A 17 5.97 -11.59 -3.91
CA THR A 17 4.99 -11.67 -5.01
C THR A 17 5.69 -11.71 -6.35
N LEU A 18 6.66 -10.81 -6.58
CA LEU A 18 7.45 -10.78 -7.81
C LEU A 18 8.26 -12.07 -8.03
N LYS A 19 8.74 -12.69 -6.95
CA LYS A 19 9.55 -13.92 -7.03
C LYS A 19 8.71 -15.18 -7.19
N MET A 20 7.64 -15.33 -6.40
CA MET A 20 6.93 -16.60 -6.21
C MET A 20 5.43 -16.52 -6.50
N GLY A 21 4.88 -15.34 -6.81
CA GLY A 21 3.45 -15.15 -7.01
C GLY A 21 2.63 -15.30 -5.72
N VAL A 22 3.25 -15.10 -4.56
CA VAL A 22 2.57 -15.15 -3.26
C VAL A 22 1.85 -13.83 -3.00
N TYR A 23 0.61 -13.91 -2.53
CA TYR A 23 -0.23 -12.78 -2.12
C TYR A 23 -0.72 -13.02 -0.71
N THR A 24 -0.50 -12.05 0.18
CA THR A 24 -0.91 -12.09 1.59
C THR A 24 -1.16 -10.68 2.08
N THR A 25 -1.74 -10.52 3.28
CA THR A 25 -1.84 -9.21 3.93
C THR A 25 -0.50 -8.48 4.03
N LYS A 26 0.64 -9.20 4.18
CA LYS A 26 1.96 -8.58 4.22
C LYS A 26 2.44 -8.08 2.85
N THR A 27 1.96 -8.67 1.74
CA THR A 27 2.24 -8.16 0.40
C THR A 27 1.47 -6.86 0.16
N ASP A 28 0.25 -6.76 0.70
CA ASP A 28 -0.55 -5.54 0.62
C ASP A 28 0.06 -4.41 1.45
N VAL A 29 0.66 -4.71 2.62
CA VAL A 29 1.43 -3.73 3.40
C VAL A 29 2.62 -3.17 2.61
N TYR A 30 3.30 -4.00 1.81
CA TYR A 30 4.35 -3.50 0.92
C TYR A 30 3.77 -2.55 -0.12
N SER A 31 2.67 -2.91 -0.78
CA SER A 31 2.00 -2.03 -1.75
C SER A 31 1.50 -0.73 -1.12
N PHE A 32 1.06 -0.76 0.15
CA PHE A 32 0.71 0.42 0.92
C PHE A 32 1.89 1.38 1.10
N SER A 33 3.13 0.87 1.25
CA SER A 33 4.33 1.72 1.27
C SER A 33 4.55 2.48 -0.05
N VAL A 34 4.26 1.82 -1.18
CA VAL A 34 4.37 2.43 -2.51
C VAL A 34 3.27 3.48 -2.69
N MET A 35 2.06 3.20 -2.20
CA MET A 35 0.96 4.16 -2.19
C MET A 35 1.26 5.41 -1.35
N ILE A 36 1.85 5.28 -0.15
CA ILE A 36 2.27 6.44 0.64
C ILE A 36 3.26 7.29 -0.17
N TRP A 37 4.26 6.67 -0.79
CA TRP A 37 5.20 7.38 -1.65
C TRP A 37 4.49 8.12 -2.81
N GLU A 38 3.51 7.48 -3.44
CA GLU A 38 2.74 8.01 -4.56
C GLU A 38 1.94 9.26 -4.15
N ILE A 39 1.31 9.24 -2.98
CA ILE A 39 0.59 10.40 -2.42
C ILE A 39 1.55 11.59 -2.27
N PHE A 40 2.71 11.39 -1.63
CA PHE A 40 3.70 12.46 -1.40
C PHE A 40 4.52 12.81 -2.65
N SER A 41 4.41 12.02 -3.71
CA SER A 41 5.00 12.32 -5.02
C SER A 41 3.96 12.86 -6.01
N PHE A 42 2.77 13.24 -5.53
CA PHE A 42 1.68 13.80 -6.33
C PHE A 42 1.26 12.91 -7.51
N GLY A 43 1.17 11.59 -7.28
CA GLY A 43 0.73 10.62 -8.28
C GLY A 43 1.80 10.25 -9.31
N GLN A 44 3.08 10.50 -9.02
CA GLN A 44 4.17 10.10 -9.90
C GLN A 44 4.23 8.58 -10.02
N LEU A 45 4.60 8.06 -11.20
CA LEU A 45 4.72 6.62 -11.41
C LEU A 45 5.86 6.04 -10.54
N PRO A 46 5.62 5.00 -9.72
CA PRO A 46 6.68 4.36 -8.96
C PRO A 46 7.77 3.84 -9.88
N PHE A 47 9.03 4.15 -9.53
CA PHE A 47 10.20 3.73 -10.31
C PHE A 47 10.17 4.20 -11.78
N TYR A 48 9.61 5.37 -12.07
CA TYR A 48 9.45 5.92 -13.44
C TYR A 48 10.74 5.99 -14.28
N LYS A 49 11.93 5.91 -13.64
CA LYS A 49 13.23 5.91 -14.31
C LYS A 49 13.60 4.60 -14.99
N PHE A 50 12.84 3.53 -14.75
CA PHE A 50 13.12 2.19 -15.28
C PHE A 50 11.95 1.72 -16.14
N GLU A 51 12.26 0.93 -17.16
CA GLU A 51 11.23 0.31 -17.99
C GLU A 51 10.54 -0.86 -17.26
N ASN A 52 9.33 -1.21 -17.70
CA ASN A 52 8.54 -2.28 -17.07
C ASN A 52 9.26 -3.64 -17.08
N HIS A 53 10.07 -3.93 -18.10
CA HIS A 53 10.78 -5.19 -18.19
C HIS A 53 11.98 -5.26 -17.23
N GLU A 54 12.54 -4.12 -16.85
CA GLU A 54 13.70 -4.00 -15.95
C GLU A 54 13.29 -4.01 -14.47
N ILE A 55 12.06 -3.62 -14.16
CA ILE A 55 11.70 -3.30 -12.78
C ILE A 55 11.74 -4.51 -11.84
N ARG A 56 11.20 -5.66 -12.30
CA ARG A 56 11.17 -6.90 -11.51
C ARG A 56 12.56 -7.33 -11.05
N PRO A 57 13.56 -7.53 -11.94
CA PRO A 57 14.90 -7.91 -11.48
C PRO A 57 15.57 -6.83 -10.62
N LEU A 58 15.33 -5.54 -10.87
CA LEU A 58 15.92 -4.46 -10.08
C LEU A 58 15.35 -4.39 -8.65
N ILE A 59 14.04 -4.60 -8.47
CA ILE A 59 13.43 -4.71 -7.14
C ILE A 59 14.02 -5.92 -6.42
N LEU A 60 14.01 -7.11 -7.04
CA LEU A 60 14.52 -8.33 -6.40
C LEU A 60 16.00 -8.23 -5.98
N GLN A 61 16.81 -7.43 -6.69
CA GLN A 61 18.22 -7.19 -6.37
C GLN A 61 18.45 -6.00 -5.42
N LYS A 62 17.41 -5.35 -4.92
CA LYS A 62 17.50 -4.10 -4.12
C LYS A 62 18.23 -2.95 -4.83
N LYS A 63 18.17 -2.93 -6.17
CA LYS A 63 18.81 -1.91 -7.02
C LYS A 63 17.86 -0.81 -7.47
N ALA A 64 16.55 -1.08 -7.47
CA ALA A 64 15.55 -0.04 -7.65
C ALA A 64 15.25 0.63 -6.30
N LYS A 65 15.26 1.96 -6.27
CA LYS A 65 14.77 2.76 -5.16
C LYS A 65 13.74 3.75 -5.68
N LEU A 66 12.69 3.98 -4.91
CA LEU A 66 11.78 5.10 -5.14
C LEU A 66 12.59 6.40 -5.02
N THR A 67 12.29 7.37 -5.87
CA THR A 67 12.94 8.68 -5.80
C THR A 67 12.52 9.41 -4.55
N LYS A 68 13.26 10.46 -4.17
CA LYS A 68 12.79 11.37 -3.12
C LYS A 68 11.41 11.93 -3.51
N CYS A 69 10.48 11.95 -2.56
CA CYS A 69 9.17 12.55 -2.74
C CYS A 69 9.31 14.04 -3.14
N LEU A 70 8.38 14.52 -3.96
CA LEU A 70 8.33 15.93 -4.36
C LEU A 70 7.75 16.82 -3.25
N GLY A 71 6.77 16.29 -2.50
CA GLY A 71 6.24 16.91 -1.29
C GLY A 71 7.08 16.62 -0.05
N GLU A 72 6.81 17.39 1.00
CA GLU A 72 7.33 17.10 2.33
C GLU A 72 6.52 15.97 2.95
N ILE A 73 7.15 14.80 3.11
CA ILE A 73 6.60 13.69 3.86
C ILE A 73 6.93 13.91 5.35
N PRO A 74 5.94 13.89 6.27
CA PRO A 74 6.22 13.94 7.70
C PRO A 74 7.20 12.82 8.09
N PRO A 75 8.20 13.08 8.96
CA PRO A 75 9.22 12.10 9.31
C PRO A 75 8.65 10.76 9.80
N GLU A 76 7.60 10.80 10.61
CA GLU A 76 6.92 9.62 11.15
C GLU A 76 6.23 8.80 10.04
N MET A 77 5.69 9.47 9.03
CA MET A 77 5.10 8.83 7.85
C MET A 77 6.17 8.21 6.96
N ASP A 78 7.33 8.86 6.79
CA ASP A 78 8.42 8.30 5.98
C ASP A 78 9.06 7.07 6.66
N GLU A 79 9.20 7.11 7.99
CA GLU A 79 9.63 5.95 8.77
C GLU A 79 8.66 4.77 8.61
N LEU A 80 7.35 5.03 8.77
CA LEU A 80 6.32 4.01 8.58
C LEU A 80 6.37 3.43 7.17
N ARG A 81 6.47 4.28 6.15
CA ARG A 81 6.61 3.88 4.75
C ARG A 81 7.81 2.96 4.55
N LEU A 82 8.97 3.29 5.11
CA LEU A 82 10.18 2.48 5.01
C LEU A 82 10.02 1.12 5.70
N ARG A 83 9.38 1.07 6.88
CA ARG A 83 9.06 -0.19 7.59
C ARG A 83 8.13 -1.08 6.77
N CYS A 84 7.10 -0.51 6.15
CA CYS A 84 6.19 -1.24 5.27
C CYS A 84 6.90 -1.81 4.02
N ALA A 85 7.95 -1.14 3.55
CA ALA A 85 8.74 -1.54 2.38
C ALA A 85 9.86 -2.56 2.68
N ASP A 86 9.94 -3.11 3.90
CA ASP A 86 11.00 -4.08 4.24
C ASP A 86 10.94 -5.31 3.30
N PHE A 87 12.11 -5.81 2.91
CA PHE A 87 12.19 -7.02 2.07
C PHE A 87 11.82 -8.29 2.83
N ASP A 88 11.93 -8.28 4.14
CA ASP A 88 11.47 -9.35 5.02
C ASP A 88 10.00 -9.08 5.45
N PRO A 89 9.03 -9.89 4.99
CA PRO A 89 7.61 -9.68 5.29
C PRO A 89 7.29 -9.77 6.79
N THR A 90 8.14 -10.45 7.58
CA THR A 90 7.95 -10.59 9.03
C THR A 90 8.26 -9.30 9.79
N LYS A 91 9.07 -8.40 9.21
CA LYS A 91 9.44 -7.11 9.81
C LYS A 91 8.46 -5.98 9.50
N ARG A 92 7.59 -6.19 8.49
CA ARG A 92 6.53 -5.24 8.16
C ARG A 92 5.46 -5.27 9.26
N PRO A 93 4.92 -4.12 9.69
CA PRO A 93 3.74 -4.12 10.56
C PRO A 93 2.55 -4.80 9.87
N ASP A 94 1.60 -5.33 10.63
CA ASP A 94 0.27 -5.66 10.09
C ASP A 94 -0.67 -4.44 10.09
N PHE A 95 -1.86 -4.56 9.50
CA PHE A 95 -2.79 -3.42 9.43
C PHE A 95 -3.34 -2.97 10.79
N ILE A 96 -3.35 -3.84 11.80
CA ILE A 96 -3.76 -3.47 13.16
C ILE A 96 -2.70 -2.57 13.78
N GLU A 97 -1.42 -2.94 13.64
CA GLU A 97 -0.30 -2.11 14.03
C GLU A 97 -0.25 -0.79 13.25
N LEU A 98 -0.51 -0.83 11.93
CA LEU A 98 -0.56 0.38 11.10
C LEU A 98 -1.62 1.36 11.56
N GLU A 99 -2.85 0.89 11.82
CA GLU A 99 -3.93 1.72 12.33
C GLU A 99 -3.51 2.39 13.66
N ALA A 100 -3.00 1.60 14.60
CA ALA A 100 -2.56 2.11 15.90
C ALA A 100 -1.41 3.13 15.80
N ILE A 101 -0.47 2.95 14.86
CA ILE A 101 0.61 3.90 14.59
C ILE A 101 0.04 5.20 13.98
N LEU A 102 -0.82 5.08 12.97
CA LEU A 102 -1.42 6.24 12.30
C LEU A 102 -2.29 7.06 13.24
N GLU A 103 -3.06 6.43 14.13
CA GLU A 103 -3.90 7.13 15.11
C GLU A 103 -3.11 8.00 16.10
N GLN A 104 -1.83 7.70 16.31
CA GLN A 104 -0.93 8.42 17.20
C GLN A 104 -0.19 9.56 16.50
N MET A 105 -0.23 9.64 15.17
CA MET A 105 0.48 10.67 14.42
C MET A 105 -0.15 12.06 14.58
N PRO A 106 0.66 13.12 14.65
CA PRO A 106 0.16 14.47 14.79
C PRO A 106 -0.63 14.90 13.55
N GLY A 107 -1.78 15.56 13.74
CA GLY A 107 -2.60 16.08 12.66
C GLY A 107 -3.51 15.05 11.98
N VAL A 108 -3.49 13.78 12.40
CA VAL A 108 -4.43 12.78 11.90
C VAL A 108 -5.85 13.12 12.39
N ILE A 109 -6.73 13.37 11.42
CA ILE A 109 -8.15 13.61 11.69
C ILE A 109 -8.78 12.26 12.02
N LYS A 110 -9.13 12.08 13.30
CA LYS A 110 -9.83 10.87 13.72
C LYS A 110 -11.21 10.85 13.06
N PRO A 111 -11.58 9.75 12.36
CA PRO A 111 -12.88 9.67 11.73
C PRO A 111 -13.94 9.78 12.83
N LYS A 112 -14.91 10.67 12.63
CA LYS A 112 -16.08 10.69 13.50
C LYS A 112 -16.79 9.34 13.31
N PRO A 113 -17.09 8.59 14.39
CA PRO A 113 -17.81 7.35 14.23
C PRO A 113 -19.11 7.62 13.48
N PRO A 114 -19.49 6.77 12.50
CA PRO A 114 -20.70 6.98 11.72
C PRO A 114 -21.89 7.06 12.69
N SER A 115 -22.80 7.98 12.41
CA SER A 115 -24.02 8.11 13.20
C SER A 115 -24.78 6.79 13.22
N ILE A 116 -25.59 6.56 14.25
CA ILE A 116 -26.49 5.41 14.31
C ILE A 116 -27.33 5.31 13.03
N TRP A 117 -27.79 6.45 12.51
CA TRP A 117 -28.55 6.49 11.27
C TRP A 117 -27.73 6.04 10.05
N SER A 118 -26.47 6.48 9.92
CA SER A 118 -25.58 5.98 8.87
C SER A 118 -25.34 4.48 9.00
N ARG A 119 -25.10 3.99 10.21
CA ARG A 119 -24.88 2.56 10.46
C ARG A 119 -26.12 1.72 10.13
N MET A 120 -27.30 2.19 10.52
CA MET A 120 -28.57 1.55 10.19
C MET A 120 -28.87 1.61 8.70
N SER A 121 -28.66 2.75 8.04
CA SER A 121 -28.86 2.92 6.61
C SER A 121 -27.93 2.02 5.81
N THR A 122 -26.65 1.92 6.19
CA THR A 122 -25.70 1.00 5.56
C THR A 122 -26.13 -0.44 5.78
N ALA A 123 -26.47 -0.86 7.01
CA ALA A 123 -26.93 -2.22 7.28
C ALA A 123 -28.23 -2.58 6.53
N ILE A 124 -29.18 -1.65 6.43
CA ILE A 124 -30.42 -1.83 5.67
C ILE A 124 -30.13 -1.89 4.18
N SER A 125 -29.26 -1.02 3.66
CA SER A 125 -28.81 -1.03 2.27
C SER A 125 -28.13 -2.37 1.95
N ASP A 126 -27.24 -2.84 2.81
CA ASP A 126 -26.53 -4.11 2.61
C ASP A 126 -27.49 -5.31 2.66
N TYR A 127 -28.53 -5.25 3.51
CA TYR A 127 -29.60 -6.25 3.57
C TYR A 127 -30.51 -6.23 2.31
N ILE A 128 -30.91 -5.05 1.85
CA ILE A 128 -31.82 -4.88 0.70
C ILE A 128 -31.09 -5.16 -0.62
N TYR A 129 -29.87 -4.67 -0.76
CA TYR A 129 -29.09 -4.72 -2.00
C TYR A 129 -28.07 -5.88 -2.01
N GLY A 130 -28.03 -6.70 -0.97
CA GLY A 130 -27.27 -7.96 -0.95
C GLY A 130 -25.75 -7.78 -1.07
N ARG A 131 -25.17 -6.72 -0.49
CA ARG A 131 -23.71 -6.56 -0.47
C ARG A 131 -23.09 -7.53 0.53
N VAL A 132 -22.75 -8.71 0.05
CA VAL A 132 -21.88 -9.65 0.74
C VAL A 132 -20.46 -9.09 0.66
N TYR A 133 -19.91 -8.61 1.76
CA TYR A 133 -18.47 -8.38 1.87
C TYR A 133 -17.79 -9.76 1.90
N THR A 134 -17.04 -10.09 0.84
CA THR A 134 -15.92 -11.05 0.89
C THR A 134 -14.67 -10.32 1.35
#